data_AF-A0A1I7TEP8-F1
#
_entry.id   AF-A0A1I7TEP8-F1
#
_cell.length_a   1.000
_cell.length_b   1.000
_cell.length_c   1.000
_cell.angle_alpha   90.00
_cell.angle_beta   90.00
_cell.angle_gamma   90.00
#
_symmetry.space_group_name_H-M   'P 1'
#
loop_
_entity.id
_entity.type
_entity.pdbx_description
1 polymer ?
#
loop_
_entity_poly.entity_id
_entity_poly.type
_entity_poly.pdbx_seq_one_letter_code
_entity_poly.pdbx_strand_id
1 'polypeptide(L)'
;MRSSIGIQTAMGIENFKTVRLHIFTFDRVRQSGSENYNSFQVVLAESDKDFTILSLIYEKVQARGPMTGISTPIRFLMLPNNRLASGSNVGQPGKWMYRVDLSDLQTCPSGRTGEPLCDRECIAGHYGVNCESTCHCEGSVTCDVITGMCPGALCRAGWEGSSCDQDIDECGMSLVTCAIGSECVNTRGGYRCDCKKGFVPVGKECKPIDRCLSRFSVPCSRNGECVESEGVDPKCVCRKGYNGDGFRCTTRENVKSAGGNRLVSDLTHHLMAVSDGTNSTDLSNSSTGNPFVMKNWMADPITETTPMPQLPRFVTVQTPPHFYTAPPIHPKTTDKEMNVIDEDPKAEDSLLHVAIVTGLALLLIWAVLFVLIFGIWYMTKRKRRSVERQQYAAMSGWKPGQYHSRQSRMITTSNPNVIYGQTPRITPYESY
;
A
#
# COMPACT_ATOMS: atom_id res chain seq x y z
N MET A 1 -10.04 24.91 10.03
CA MET A 1 -10.14 24.34 11.39
C MET A 1 -11.27 23.33 11.52
N ARG A 2 -12.56 23.69 11.66
CA ARG A 2 -13.64 22.69 11.85
C ARG A 2 -13.73 21.66 10.69
N SER A 3 -13.64 22.12 9.43
CA SER A 3 -13.56 21.24 8.26
C SER A 3 -12.38 20.27 8.33
N SER A 4 -11.22 20.81 8.70
CA SER A 4 -9.95 20.08 8.77
C SER A 4 -9.99 18.95 9.81
N ILE A 5 -10.45 19.24 11.04
CA ILE A 5 -10.65 18.22 12.10
C ILE A 5 -11.67 17.16 11.64
N GLY A 6 -12.78 17.59 11.04
CA GLY A 6 -13.79 16.66 10.52
C GLY A 6 -13.28 15.74 9.42
N ILE A 7 -12.32 16.18 8.59
CA ILE A 7 -11.65 15.36 7.57
C ILE A 7 -10.63 14.42 8.21
N GLN A 8 -9.79 14.91 9.13
CA GLN A 8 -8.81 14.09 9.86
C GLN A 8 -9.50 12.89 10.53
N THR A 9 -10.56 13.14 11.31
CA THR A 9 -11.30 12.10 12.04
C THR A 9 -12.08 11.16 11.11
N ALA A 10 -12.67 11.66 10.02
CA ALA A 10 -13.51 10.85 9.14
C ALA A 10 -12.70 9.95 8.19
N MET A 11 -11.53 10.41 7.72
CA MET A 11 -10.71 9.71 6.74
C MET A 11 -9.49 8.99 7.34
N GLY A 12 -9.18 9.21 8.63
CA GLY A 12 -7.96 8.69 9.26
C GLY A 12 -6.67 9.39 8.78
N ILE A 13 -6.77 10.62 8.27
CA ILE A 13 -5.63 11.36 7.70
C ILE A 13 -5.06 12.30 8.77
N GLU A 14 -3.90 11.95 9.32
CA GLU A 14 -3.22 12.82 10.28
C GLU A 14 -2.76 14.15 9.67
N ASN A 15 -2.78 15.21 10.47
CA ASN A 15 -2.23 16.53 10.12
C ASN A 15 -2.82 17.20 8.86
N PHE A 16 -3.99 16.75 8.36
CA PHE A 16 -4.67 17.38 7.22
C PHE A 16 -5.10 18.82 7.57
N LYS A 17 -4.71 19.81 6.75
CA LYS A 17 -5.01 21.23 7.00
C LYS A 17 -5.53 21.90 5.72
N THR A 18 -6.84 22.13 5.72
CA THR A 18 -7.54 22.85 4.65
C THR A 18 -6.95 24.25 4.42
N VAL A 19 -6.52 24.52 3.19
CA VAL A 19 -6.08 25.85 2.71
C VAL A 19 -7.16 26.50 1.86
N ARG A 20 -7.76 25.78 0.92
CA ARG A 20 -8.91 26.25 0.12
C ARG A 20 -10.12 25.33 0.29
N LEU A 21 -11.30 25.91 0.11
CA LEU A 21 -12.57 25.23 0.26
C LEU A 21 -13.56 25.75 -0.79
N HIS A 22 -13.93 24.91 -1.74
CA HIS A 22 -14.94 25.21 -2.75
C HIS A 22 -16.23 24.49 -2.35
N ILE A 23 -17.32 25.24 -2.19
CA ILE A 23 -18.63 24.71 -1.78
C ILE A 23 -19.63 25.02 -2.89
N PHE A 24 -20.17 23.97 -3.49
CA PHE A 24 -21.25 24.04 -4.46
C PHE A 24 -22.53 23.52 -3.78
N THR A 25 -23.51 24.40 -3.57
CA THR A 25 -24.80 24.03 -2.96
C THR A 25 -25.87 23.92 -4.03
N PHE A 26 -26.53 22.76 -4.07
CA PHE A 26 -27.67 22.48 -4.92
C PHE A 26 -28.88 22.33 -4.02
N ASP A 27 -29.65 23.41 -3.83
CA ASP A 27 -30.87 23.37 -3.02
C ASP A 27 -32.12 23.23 -3.90
N ARG A 28 -33.03 22.33 -3.51
CA ARG A 28 -34.32 22.06 -4.15
C ARG A 28 -34.22 21.93 -5.68
N VAL A 29 -33.22 21.20 -6.18
CA VAL A 29 -33.10 20.89 -7.60
C VAL A 29 -34.16 19.86 -7.97
N ARG A 30 -35.11 20.24 -8.84
CA ARG A 30 -36.12 19.33 -9.38
C ARG A 30 -35.47 18.31 -10.31
N GLN A 31 -35.77 17.03 -10.09
CA GLN A 31 -35.29 15.97 -10.97
C GLN A 31 -36.05 16.00 -12.30
N SER A 32 -35.33 15.92 -13.43
CA SER A 32 -35.96 15.83 -14.76
C SER A 32 -36.88 14.61 -14.84
N GLY A 33 -38.07 14.79 -15.43
CA GLY A 33 -39.11 13.75 -15.52
C GLY A 33 -39.79 13.40 -14.20
N SER A 34 -39.70 14.24 -13.16
CA SER A 34 -40.26 13.95 -11.83
C SER A 34 -40.72 15.20 -11.06
N GLU A 35 -41.57 14.99 -10.05
CA GLU A 35 -41.90 15.98 -9.00
C GLU A 35 -40.90 15.95 -7.82
N ASN A 36 -39.91 15.06 -7.88
CA ASN A 36 -38.93 14.89 -6.82
C ASN A 36 -37.95 16.07 -6.78
N TYR A 37 -37.71 16.59 -5.59
CA TYR A 37 -36.71 17.62 -5.30
C TYR A 37 -35.53 17.02 -4.54
N ASN A 38 -34.31 17.47 -4.86
CA ASN A 38 -33.08 17.02 -4.22
C ASN A 38 -32.30 18.23 -3.68
N SER A 39 -31.85 18.15 -2.43
CA SER A 39 -30.94 19.13 -1.81
C SER A 39 -29.65 18.43 -1.39
N PHE A 40 -28.53 18.87 -1.95
CA PHE A 40 -27.20 18.33 -1.67
C PHE A 40 -26.09 19.37 -1.84
N GLN A 41 -24.92 19.09 -1.28
CA GLN A 41 -23.71 19.90 -1.43
C GLN A 41 -22.56 19.06 -1.95
N VAL A 42 -21.72 19.70 -2.77
CA VAL A 42 -20.42 19.18 -3.20
C VAL A 42 -19.36 20.11 -2.63
N VAL A 43 -18.42 19.56 -1.86
CA VAL A 43 -17.37 20.33 -1.19
C VAL A 43 -16.01 19.77 -1.62
N LEU A 44 -15.15 20.61 -2.18
CA LEU A 44 -13.74 20.29 -2.43
C LEU A 44 -12.89 21.01 -1.39
N ALA A 45 -12.12 20.25 -0.61
CA ALA A 45 -11.20 20.76 0.40
C ALA A 45 -9.75 20.46 0.00
N GLU A 46 -9.00 21.48 -0.39
CA GLU A 46 -7.58 21.39 -0.73
C GLU A 46 -6.74 21.55 0.55
N SER A 47 -5.74 20.68 0.75
CA SER A 47 -4.78 20.77 1.86
C SER A 47 -3.54 21.59 1.49
N ASP A 48 -2.78 21.98 2.50
CA ASP A 48 -1.41 22.48 2.44
C ASP A 48 -0.35 21.47 1.94
N LYS A 49 -0.75 20.23 1.64
CA LYS A 49 0.11 19.13 1.13
C LYS A 49 -0.41 18.56 -0.19
N ASP A 50 -1.09 19.40 -0.98
CA ASP A 50 -1.68 19.07 -2.29
C ASP A 50 -2.74 17.95 -2.31
N PHE A 51 -3.19 17.47 -1.14
CA PHE A 51 -4.32 16.54 -1.02
C PHE A 51 -5.64 17.26 -1.30
N THR A 52 -6.55 16.62 -2.06
CA THR A 52 -7.89 17.15 -2.33
C THR A 52 -8.94 16.15 -1.89
N ILE A 53 -9.80 16.57 -0.95
CA ILE A 53 -10.91 15.78 -0.44
C ILE A 53 -12.23 16.28 -1.01
N LEU A 54 -12.90 15.42 -1.78
CA LEU A 54 -14.26 15.58 -2.23
C LEU A 54 -15.21 15.09 -1.13
N SER A 55 -16.13 15.94 -0.67
CA SER A 55 -17.25 15.55 0.19
C SER A 55 -18.58 15.79 -0.52
N LEU A 56 -19.38 14.74 -0.66
CA LEU A 56 -20.77 14.81 -1.12
C LEU A 56 -21.67 14.75 0.12
N ILE A 57 -22.56 15.73 0.28
CA ILE A 57 -23.45 15.85 1.44
C ILE A 57 -24.90 15.86 0.94
N TYR A 58 -25.59 14.75 1.10
CA TYR A 58 -26.98 14.56 0.71
C TYR A 58 -27.88 14.73 1.93
N GLU A 59 -28.71 15.78 1.96
CA GLU A 59 -29.65 16.02 3.06
C GLU A 59 -31.02 15.40 2.76
N LYS A 60 -31.58 15.73 1.60
CA LYS A 60 -32.91 15.28 1.16
C LYS A 60 -32.81 14.87 -0.30
N VAL A 61 -32.89 13.57 -0.56
CA VAL A 61 -32.73 13.01 -1.90
C VAL A 61 -33.85 12.01 -2.16
N GLN A 62 -34.52 12.17 -3.29
CA GLN A 62 -35.57 11.28 -3.78
C GLN A 62 -35.20 10.75 -5.18
N ALA A 63 -33.91 10.51 -5.41
CA ALA A 63 -33.38 10.06 -6.69
C ALA A 63 -34.02 8.73 -7.14
N ARG A 64 -34.79 8.78 -8.23
CA ARG A 64 -35.36 7.61 -8.90
C ARG A 64 -34.90 7.59 -10.36
N GLY A 65 -34.03 6.65 -10.75
CA GLY A 65 -33.64 6.44 -12.14
C GLY A 65 -32.21 6.84 -12.54
N PRO A 66 -31.67 8.04 -12.21
CA PRO A 66 -30.33 8.41 -12.65
C PRO A 66 -29.27 7.68 -11.82
N MET A 67 -28.14 7.31 -12.44
CA MET A 67 -26.99 6.78 -11.72
C MET A 67 -26.29 7.90 -10.95
N THR A 68 -26.11 7.72 -9.64
CA THR A 68 -25.31 8.63 -8.82
C THR A 68 -23.94 8.01 -8.59
N GLY A 69 -22.86 8.78 -8.71
CA GLY A 69 -21.51 8.24 -8.60
C GLY A 69 -20.41 9.27 -8.87
N ILE A 70 -19.17 8.78 -8.84
CA ILE A 70 -17.96 9.54 -9.16
C ILE A 70 -17.32 8.87 -10.36
N SER A 71 -17.10 9.63 -11.44
CA SER A 71 -16.36 9.17 -12.61
C SER A 71 -14.90 9.63 -12.50
N THR A 72 -13.97 8.68 -12.50
CA THR A 72 -12.53 8.94 -12.70
C THR A 72 -12.13 8.53 -14.12
N PRO A 73 -10.90 8.81 -14.57
CA PRO A 73 -10.39 8.29 -15.85
C PRO A 73 -10.28 6.75 -15.90
N ILE A 74 -10.26 6.09 -14.74
CA ILE A 74 -10.04 4.63 -14.63
C ILE A 74 -11.36 3.89 -14.38
N ARG A 75 -12.25 4.42 -13.53
CA ARG A 75 -13.50 3.73 -13.13
C ARG A 75 -14.63 4.68 -12.75
N PHE A 76 -15.85 4.16 -12.76
CA PHE A 76 -17.03 4.82 -12.20
C PHE A 76 -17.41 4.17 -10.86
N LEU A 77 -17.27 4.90 -9.75
CA LEU A 77 -17.78 4.48 -8.45
C LEU A 77 -19.27 4.81 -8.38
N MET A 78 -20.14 3.79 -8.42
CA MET A 78 -21.57 3.98 -8.23
C MET A 78 -21.94 4.07 -6.75
N LEU A 79 -22.71 5.11 -6.38
CA LEU A 79 -23.29 5.27 -5.05
C LEU A 79 -24.70 4.66 -4.99
N PRO A 80 -25.11 4.08 -3.84
CA PRO A 80 -26.41 3.44 -3.71
C PRO A 80 -27.52 4.49 -3.64
N ASN A 81 -28.24 4.70 -4.75
CA ASN A 81 -29.32 5.69 -4.89
C ASN A 81 -30.34 5.69 -3.73
N ASN A 82 -30.72 4.50 -3.24
CA ASN A 82 -31.66 4.33 -2.13
C ASN A 82 -31.06 4.66 -0.75
N ARG A 83 -29.74 4.82 -0.65
CA ARG A 83 -29.02 5.14 0.58
C ARG A 83 -28.19 6.42 0.50
N LEU A 84 -28.38 7.29 -0.51
CA LEU A 84 -27.57 8.52 -0.64
C LEU A 84 -27.62 9.41 0.61
N ALA A 85 -28.79 9.58 1.23
CA ALA A 85 -28.99 10.39 2.44
C ALA A 85 -28.87 9.60 3.77
N SER A 86 -28.82 8.27 3.74
CA SER A 86 -28.84 7.40 4.94
C SER A 86 -27.59 6.54 5.13
N GLY A 87 -26.88 6.27 4.04
CA GLY A 87 -25.56 5.63 4.00
C GLY A 87 -24.44 6.66 4.03
N SER A 88 -23.21 6.14 4.13
CA SER A 88 -21.96 6.88 4.23
C SER A 88 -20.82 5.88 4.06
N ASN A 89 -19.65 6.34 3.60
CA ASN A 89 -18.39 5.59 3.69
C ASN A 89 -17.56 5.97 4.94
N VAL A 90 -17.97 7.01 5.68
CA VAL A 90 -17.30 7.57 6.86
C VAL A 90 -18.19 7.57 8.12
N GLY A 91 -19.22 6.71 8.14
CA GLY A 91 -20.15 6.55 9.26
C GLY A 91 -21.06 7.75 9.57
N GLN A 92 -21.11 8.77 8.71
CA GLN A 92 -21.94 9.97 8.88
C GLN A 92 -23.06 9.98 7.84
N PRO A 93 -24.31 9.63 8.18
CA PRO A 93 -25.41 9.49 7.21
C PRO A 93 -25.54 10.69 6.27
N GLY A 94 -25.66 10.41 4.98
CA GLY A 94 -25.76 11.43 3.93
C GLY A 94 -24.42 11.98 3.45
N LYS A 95 -23.34 11.76 4.21
CA LYS A 95 -22.01 12.29 3.92
C LYS A 95 -21.10 11.22 3.35
N TRP A 96 -20.52 11.50 2.19
CA TRP A 96 -19.58 10.62 1.50
C TRP A 96 -18.30 11.39 1.23
N MET A 97 -17.13 10.82 1.52
CA MET A 97 -15.85 11.54 1.49
C MET A 97 -14.79 10.74 0.74
N TYR A 98 -14.14 11.35 -0.24
CA TYR A 98 -13.20 10.67 -1.14
C TYR A 98 -11.95 11.52 -1.32
N ARG A 99 -10.79 10.85 -1.41
CA ARG A 99 -9.55 11.50 -1.84
C ARG A 99 -9.46 11.42 -3.36
N VAL A 100 -9.30 12.57 -4.02
CA VAL A 100 -9.40 12.71 -5.49
C VAL A 100 -8.13 13.24 -6.16
N ASP A 101 -7.04 13.45 -5.41
CA ASP A 101 -5.71 13.79 -5.93
C ASP A 101 -4.87 12.59 -6.40
N LEU A 102 -5.40 11.37 -6.27
CA LEU A 102 -4.73 10.12 -6.66
C LEU A 102 -5.24 9.59 -8.01
N SER A 103 -4.46 8.70 -8.64
CA SER A 103 -4.81 8.08 -9.92
C SER A 103 -6.05 7.17 -9.82
N ASP A 104 -6.19 6.43 -8.71
CA ASP A 104 -7.45 5.78 -8.33
C ASP A 104 -8.09 6.46 -7.12
N LEU A 105 -9.42 6.35 -7.03
CA LEU A 105 -10.24 6.92 -5.97
C LEU A 105 -10.02 6.18 -4.66
N GLN A 106 -9.52 6.87 -3.62
CA GLN A 106 -9.50 6.29 -2.27
C GLN A 106 -10.92 6.35 -1.68
N THR A 107 -11.52 5.18 -1.48
CA THR A 107 -12.96 5.04 -1.20
C THR A 107 -13.29 4.74 0.26
N CYS A 108 -12.47 3.95 0.95
CA CYS A 108 -12.66 3.66 2.36
C CYS A 108 -11.61 4.34 3.25
N PRO A 109 -12.02 4.83 4.44
CA PRO A 109 -11.09 5.32 5.45
C PRO A 109 -10.25 4.17 6.01
N SER A 110 -9.16 4.50 6.70
CA SER A 110 -8.28 3.50 7.30
C SER A 110 -9.02 2.55 8.24
N GLY A 111 -8.75 1.25 8.13
CA GLY A 111 -9.40 0.21 8.93
C GLY A 111 -10.73 -0.31 8.38
N ARG A 112 -11.20 0.17 7.22
CA ARG A 112 -12.49 -0.21 6.63
C ARG A 112 -12.39 -0.65 5.16
N THR A 113 -13.30 -1.54 4.77
CA THR A 113 -13.44 -2.09 3.42
C THR A 113 -14.90 -2.41 3.09
N GLY A 114 -15.19 -2.76 1.84
CA GLY A 114 -16.55 -2.93 1.32
C GLY A 114 -17.09 -1.66 0.65
N GLU A 115 -16.49 -1.28 -0.47
CA GLU A 115 -17.05 -0.22 -1.32
C GLU A 115 -18.53 -0.50 -1.66
N PRO A 116 -19.39 0.53 -1.76
CA PRO A 116 -19.10 1.95 -1.53
C PRO A 116 -19.31 2.42 -0.06
N LEU A 117 -19.71 1.52 0.84
CA LEU A 117 -20.22 1.84 2.19
C LEU A 117 -19.19 1.70 3.32
N CYS A 118 -18.12 0.94 3.10
CA CYS A 118 -17.03 0.75 4.07
C CYS A 118 -17.54 0.24 5.43
N ASP A 119 -18.54 -0.64 5.37
CA ASP A 119 -19.27 -1.19 6.51
C ASP A 119 -18.60 -2.43 7.13
N ARG A 120 -17.55 -2.95 6.48
CA ARG A 120 -16.72 -4.05 6.99
C ARG A 120 -15.39 -3.52 7.49
N GLU A 121 -14.85 -4.17 8.52
CA GLU A 121 -13.50 -3.90 9.03
C GLU A 121 -12.45 -4.69 8.24
N CYS A 122 -11.18 -4.31 8.37
CA CYS A 122 -10.10 -5.06 7.73
C CYS A 122 -10.03 -6.51 8.25
N ILE A 123 -9.69 -7.43 7.35
CA ILE A 123 -9.38 -8.81 7.73
C ILE A 123 -8.06 -8.85 8.52
N ALA A 124 -7.88 -9.88 9.35
CA ALA A 124 -6.66 -10.08 10.12
C ALA A 124 -5.41 -10.04 9.22
N GLY A 125 -4.41 -9.24 9.63
CA GLY A 125 -3.18 -9.03 8.87
C GLY A 125 -3.23 -7.88 7.86
N HIS A 126 -4.39 -7.24 7.66
CA HIS A 126 -4.54 -6.10 6.76
C HIS A 126 -4.92 -4.82 7.52
N TYR A 127 -4.45 -3.67 7.03
CA TYR A 127 -4.67 -2.38 7.67
C TYR A 127 -4.68 -1.21 6.68
N GLY A 128 -4.94 -0.01 7.20
CA GLY A 128 -4.82 1.23 6.46
C GLY A 128 -5.99 1.44 5.51
N VAL A 129 -5.79 2.36 4.55
CA VAL A 129 -6.82 2.77 3.59
C VAL A 129 -7.21 1.59 2.71
N ASN A 130 -8.52 1.40 2.48
CA ASN A 130 -9.09 0.25 1.77
C ASN A 130 -8.70 -1.16 2.31
N CYS A 131 -7.95 -1.24 3.42
CA CYS A 131 -7.26 -2.46 3.90
C CYS A 131 -6.19 -3.01 2.93
N GLU A 132 -5.57 -2.12 2.14
CA GLU A 132 -4.62 -2.49 1.08
C GLU A 132 -3.20 -2.81 1.62
N SER A 133 -2.83 -2.26 2.78
CA SER A 133 -1.56 -2.58 3.44
C SER A 133 -1.65 -3.91 4.21
N THR A 134 -0.54 -4.64 4.28
CA THR A 134 -0.42 -5.94 4.97
C THR A 134 0.67 -5.85 6.04
N CYS A 135 0.40 -6.37 7.25
CA CYS A 135 1.32 -6.35 8.39
C CYS A 135 1.85 -7.75 8.71
N HIS A 136 3.13 -7.86 9.05
CA HIS A 136 3.80 -9.12 9.31
C HIS A 136 4.23 -9.25 10.78
N CYS A 137 3.30 -9.06 11.70
CA CYS A 137 3.54 -9.21 13.15
C CYS A 137 3.98 -10.64 13.53
N GLU A 138 4.76 -10.73 14.61
CA GLU A 138 5.25 -11.98 15.19
C GLU A 138 4.12 -12.81 15.85
N GLY A 139 4.19 -14.14 15.72
CA GLY A 139 3.19 -15.06 16.24
C GLY A 139 1.82 -14.96 15.54
N SER A 140 0.75 -15.29 16.27
CA SER A 140 -0.64 -15.24 15.79
C SER A 140 -1.36 -13.91 16.10
N VAL A 141 -0.59 -12.85 16.34
CA VAL A 141 -1.11 -11.54 16.78
C VAL A 141 -1.48 -10.69 15.56
N THR A 142 -2.65 -10.06 15.58
CA THR A 142 -3.09 -9.11 14.55
C THR A 142 -2.58 -7.70 14.83
N CYS A 143 -2.16 -6.97 13.80
CA CYS A 143 -1.90 -5.54 13.92
C CYS A 143 -3.18 -4.72 14.16
N ASP A 144 -2.99 -3.47 14.60
CA ASP A 144 -4.04 -2.46 14.55
C ASP A 144 -4.50 -2.19 13.10
N VAL A 145 -5.81 -2.26 12.83
CA VAL A 145 -6.36 -2.16 11.47
C VAL A 145 -6.27 -0.76 10.87
N ILE A 146 -6.03 0.29 11.66
CA ILE A 146 -5.93 1.67 11.19
C ILE A 146 -4.48 2.01 10.80
N THR A 147 -3.52 1.65 11.66
CA THR A 147 -2.12 2.07 11.60
C THR A 147 -1.15 0.96 11.18
N GLY A 148 -1.57 -0.30 11.26
CA GLY A 148 -0.75 -1.48 11.02
C GLY A 148 0.20 -1.83 12.15
N MET A 149 0.23 -1.07 13.25
CA MET A 149 1.20 -1.29 14.32
C MET A 149 1.03 -2.67 14.95
N CYS A 150 2.15 -3.40 15.05
CA CYS A 150 2.20 -4.69 15.71
C CYS A 150 2.39 -4.52 17.22
N PRO A 151 1.63 -5.26 18.07
CA PRO A 151 1.80 -5.18 19.53
C PRO A 151 3.24 -5.48 19.96
N GLY A 152 3.82 -4.56 20.74
CA GLY A 152 5.23 -4.63 21.16
C GLY A 152 6.27 -4.32 20.07
N ALA A 153 5.84 -3.90 18.88
CA ALA A 153 6.69 -3.69 17.69
C ALA A 153 7.50 -4.94 17.30
N LEU A 154 6.92 -6.13 17.49
CA LEU A 154 7.54 -7.41 17.15
C LEU A 154 7.09 -7.87 15.75
N CYS A 155 8.05 -7.91 14.83
CA CYS A 155 7.88 -8.38 13.45
C CYS A 155 8.33 -9.84 13.30
N ARG A 156 7.73 -10.54 12.33
CA ARG A 156 8.25 -11.82 11.83
C ARG A 156 9.64 -11.61 11.23
N ALA A 157 10.47 -12.67 11.29
CA ALA A 157 11.75 -12.69 10.60
C ALA A 157 11.59 -12.31 9.12
N GLY A 158 12.52 -11.47 8.62
CA GLY A 158 12.46 -10.88 7.28
C GLY A 158 11.67 -9.57 7.16
N TRP A 159 11.07 -9.05 8.25
CA TRP A 159 10.26 -7.83 8.23
C TRP A 159 10.68 -6.81 9.29
N GLU A 160 10.60 -5.53 8.95
CA GLU A 160 10.90 -4.40 9.83
C GLU A 160 9.86 -3.25 9.74
N GLY A 161 10.11 -2.16 10.49
CA GLY A 161 9.21 -1.02 10.61
C GLY A 161 8.17 -1.17 11.73
N SER A 162 7.51 -0.08 12.13
CA SER A 162 6.51 -0.07 13.21
C SER A 162 5.28 -0.95 12.92
N SER A 163 4.98 -1.14 11.64
CA SER A 163 3.83 -1.89 11.13
C SER A 163 4.23 -3.23 10.50
N CYS A 164 5.52 -3.59 10.56
CA CYS A 164 6.07 -4.83 10.00
C CYS A 164 5.68 -5.03 8.52
N ASP A 165 5.75 -3.97 7.73
CA ASP A 165 5.34 -3.87 6.33
C ASP A 165 6.52 -3.67 5.38
N GLN A 166 7.70 -3.42 5.94
CA GLN A 166 8.97 -3.24 5.22
C GLN A 166 9.75 -4.54 5.19
N ASP A 167 10.28 -4.85 4.01
CA ASP A 167 11.06 -6.05 3.72
C ASP A 167 12.54 -5.81 4.08
N ILE A 168 13.15 -6.72 4.85
CA ILE A 168 14.58 -6.62 5.18
C ILE A 168 15.39 -7.18 4.02
N ASP A 169 16.17 -6.33 3.34
CA ASP A 169 17.11 -6.80 2.31
C ASP A 169 18.35 -7.45 2.94
N GLU A 170 18.24 -8.73 3.31
CA GLU A 170 19.35 -9.45 3.96
C GLU A 170 20.59 -9.60 3.06
N CYS A 171 20.39 -9.53 1.74
CA CYS A 171 21.47 -9.55 0.76
C CYS A 171 22.20 -8.20 0.70
N GLY A 172 21.47 -7.09 0.60
CA GLY A 172 22.01 -5.73 0.60
C GLY A 172 22.68 -5.36 1.93
N MET A 173 22.13 -5.81 3.05
CA MET A 173 22.71 -5.61 4.39
C MET A 173 23.86 -6.58 4.70
N SER A 174 24.19 -7.53 3.82
CA SER A 174 25.22 -8.57 4.04
C SER A 174 25.00 -9.38 5.33
N LEU A 175 23.75 -9.57 5.75
CA LEU A 175 23.37 -10.40 6.89
C LEU A 175 23.51 -11.91 6.58
N VAL A 176 23.63 -12.24 5.30
CA VAL A 176 23.65 -13.60 4.75
C VAL A 176 24.89 -13.80 3.89
N THR A 177 25.57 -14.93 4.09
CA THR A 177 26.63 -15.40 3.19
C THR A 177 26.17 -16.68 2.49
N CYS A 178 25.87 -16.56 1.20
CA CYS A 178 25.55 -17.70 0.34
C CYS A 178 26.81 -18.54 0.00
N ALA A 179 26.61 -19.78 -0.45
CA ALA A 179 27.70 -20.71 -0.77
C ALA A 179 28.58 -20.25 -1.96
N ILE A 180 29.79 -20.80 -2.07
CA ILE A 180 30.67 -20.54 -3.22
C ILE A 180 29.94 -20.91 -4.52
N GLY A 181 30.03 -20.05 -5.53
CA GLY A 181 29.33 -20.22 -6.81
C GLY A 181 27.86 -19.79 -6.82
N SER A 182 27.32 -19.27 -5.71
CA SER A 182 25.96 -18.72 -5.63
C SER A 182 25.94 -17.21 -5.43
N GLU A 183 24.78 -16.61 -5.67
CA GLU A 183 24.44 -15.21 -5.41
C GLU A 183 23.20 -15.12 -4.52
N CYS A 184 23.18 -14.12 -3.65
CA CYS A 184 22.06 -13.84 -2.76
C CYS A 184 20.98 -13.10 -3.54
N VAL A 185 19.73 -13.56 -3.43
CA VAL A 185 18.55 -12.93 -4.02
C VAL A 185 17.56 -12.64 -2.90
N ASN A 186 17.31 -11.35 -2.65
CA ASN A 186 16.31 -10.91 -1.68
C ASN A 186 14.91 -11.29 -2.17
N THR A 187 14.02 -11.64 -1.24
CA THR A 187 12.62 -12.01 -1.49
C THR A 187 11.72 -11.43 -0.42
N ARG A 188 10.41 -11.34 -0.68
CA ARG A 188 9.52 -10.71 0.28
C ARG A 188 9.37 -11.57 1.55
N GLY A 189 9.93 -11.09 2.67
CA GLY A 189 9.99 -11.78 3.96
C GLY A 189 11.14 -12.77 4.10
N GLY A 190 12.25 -12.59 3.39
CA GLY A 190 13.48 -13.39 3.55
C GLY A 190 14.33 -13.48 2.28
N TYR A 191 15.28 -14.39 2.23
CA TYR A 191 16.19 -14.51 1.08
C TYR A 191 16.28 -15.93 0.52
N ARG A 192 16.88 -16.05 -0.66
CA ARG A 192 17.41 -17.32 -1.18
C ARG A 192 18.78 -17.15 -1.81
N CYS A 193 19.48 -18.26 -2.03
CA CYS A 193 20.76 -18.29 -2.71
C CYS A 193 20.62 -19.04 -4.03
N ASP A 194 20.70 -18.33 -5.16
CA ASP A 194 20.59 -18.91 -6.50
C ASP A 194 22.01 -19.19 -7.06
N CYS A 195 22.20 -20.23 -7.87
CA CYS A 195 23.51 -20.50 -8.47
C CYS A 195 23.82 -19.50 -9.58
N LYS A 196 25.04 -18.94 -9.57
CA LYS A 196 25.52 -18.01 -10.59
C LYS A 196 25.55 -18.70 -11.96
N LYS A 197 25.42 -17.91 -13.04
CA LYS A 197 25.57 -18.40 -14.42
C LYS A 197 26.86 -19.22 -14.58
N GLY A 198 26.74 -20.46 -15.04
CA GLY A 198 27.86 -21.40 -15.14
C GLY A 198 28.02 -22.33 -13.94
N PHE A 199 27.12 -22.29 -12.94
CA PHE A 199 27.06 -23.22 -11.82
C PHE A 199 25.69 -23.92 -11.75
N VAL A 200 25.65 -25.10 -11.14
CA VAL A 200 24.44 -25.89 -10.87
C VAL A 200 24.34 -26.27 -9.38
N PRO A 201 23.12 -26.34 -8.82
CA PRO A 201 22.92 -26.70 -7.43
C PRO A 201 23.19 -28.20 -7.20
N VAL A 202 24.04 -28.50 -6.24
CA VAL A 202 24.38 -29.84 -5.77
C VAL A 202 24.19 -29.86 -4.25
N GLY A 203 22.97 -30.14 -3.80
CA GLY A 203 22.57 -30.00 -2.40
C GLY A 203 22.46 -28.52 -2.02
N LYS A 204 23.28 -28.08 -1.05
CA LYS A 204 23.36 -26.67 -0.61
C LYS A 204 24.51 -25.88 -1.25
N GLU A 205 25.29 -26.52 -2.12
CA GLU A 205 26.44 -25.91 -2.81
C GLU A 205 26.13 -25.68 -4.29
N CYS A 206 26.77 -24.69 -4.90
CA CYS A 206 26.76 -24.51 -6.34
C CYS A 206 28.11 -24.99 -6.90
N LYS A 207 28.07 -25.98 -7.80
CA LYS A 207 29.28 -26.51 -8.46
C LYS A 207 29.34 -26.02 -9.90
N PRO A 208 30.54 -25.75 -10.46
CA PRO A 208 30.66 -25.37 -11.86
C PRO A 208 29.97 -26.39 -12.77
N ILE A 209 29.26 -25.90 -13.77
CA ILE A 209 28.72 -26.72 -14.86
C ILE A 209 29.91 -27.24 -15.66
N ASP A 210 30.10 -28.55 -15.70
CA ASP A 210 30.90 -29.18 -16.75
C ASP A 210 30.17 -28.93 -18.07
N ARG A 211 30.68 -27.97 -18.86
CA ARG A 211 30.02 -27.60 -20.13
C ARG A 211 30.11 -28.73 -21.16
N CYS A 212 31.13 -29.59 -21.09
CA CYS A 212 31.18 -30.78 -21.94
C CYS A 212 30.08 -31.77 -21.54
N LEU A 213 29.89 -32.05 -20.24
CA LEU A 213 28.81 -32.92 -19.78
C LEU A 213 27.43 -32.35 -20.13
N SER A 214 27.25 -31.03 -20.02
CA SER A 214 26.00 -30.34 -20.40
C SER A 214 25.73 -30.39 -21.91
N ARG A 215 26.77 -30.25 -22.74
CA ARG A 215 26.64 -30.25 -24.21
C ARG A 215 26.49 -31.65 -24.81
N PHE A 216 27.19 -32.64 -24.26
CA PHE A 216 27.32 -33.98 -24.85
C PHE A 216 26.60 -35.08 -24.05
N SER A 217 26.04 -34.78 -22.88
CA SER A 217 25.39 -35.73 -21.96
C SER A 217 26.27 -36.88 -21.46
N VAL A 218 27.56 -36.86 -21.79
CA VAL A 218 28.57 -37.88 -21.47
C VAL A 218 29.86 -37.16 -21.12
N PRO A 219 30.57 -37.54 -20.04
CA PRO A 219 31.86 -36.92 -19.70
C PRO A 219 32.92 -37.28 -20.75
N CYS A 220 33.93 -36.42 -20.91
CA CYS A 220 35.11 -36.72 -21.74
C CYS A 220 35.83 -38.00 -21.24
N SER A 221 36.69 -38.58 -22.09
CA SER A 221 37.51 -39.73 -21.73
C SER A 221 38.31 -39.49 -20.44
N ARG A 222 38.63 -40.55 -19.69
CA ARG A 222 39.55 -40.46 -18.53
C ARG A 222 40.92 -39.85 -18.90
N ASN A 223 41.35 -40.02 -20.15
CA ASN A 223 42.56 -39.43 -20.72
C ASN A 223 42.27 -38.26 -21.68
N GLY A 224 41.05 -37.72 -21.61
CA GLY A 224 40.62 -36.48 -22.25
C GLY A 224 40.65 -35.30 -21.29
N GLU A 225 40.35 -34.13 -21.83
CA GLU A 225 40.22 -32.86 -21.15
C GLU A 225 39.15 -32.03 -21.86
N CYS A 226 38.24 -31.42 -21.10
CA CYS A 226 37.26 -30.50 -21.67
C CYS A 226 37.96 -29.15 -21.91
N VAL A 227 38.06 -28.74 -23.17
CA VAL A 227 38.61 -27.45 -23.55
C VAL A 227 37.46 -26.49 -23.81
N GLU A 228 37.27 -25.55 -22.89
CA GLU A 228 36.37 -24.42 -23.04
C GLU A 228 37.11 -23.26 -23.73
N SER A 229 36.41 -22.46 -24.54
CA SER A 229 36.95 -21.26 -25.17
C SER A 229 35.84 -20.22 -25.28
N GLU A 230 36.16 -18.94 -25.04
CA GLU A 230 35.14 -17.89 -25.08
C GLU A 230 34.51 -17.79 -26.47
N GLY A 231 33.18 -17.83 -26.52
CA GLY A 231 32.40 -17.76 -27.77
C GLY A 231 32.32 -19.04 -28.60
N VAL A 232 32.88 -20.17 -28.15
CA VAL A 232 32.89 -21.44 -28.90
C VAL A 232 32.24 -22.56 -28.08
N ASP A 233 31.58 -23.50 -28.76
CA ASP A 233 31.09 -24.74 -28.15
C ASP A 233 32.25 -25.51 -27.47
N PRO A 234 32.05 -26.05 -26.25
CA PRO A 234 33.08 -26.80 -25.54
C PRO A 234 33.43 -28.09 -26.28
N LYS A 235 34.68 -28.53 -26.24
CA LYS A 235 35.13 -29.77 -26.91
C LYS A 235 36.01 -30.64 -26.02
N CYS A 236 35.81 -31.95 -26.06
CA CYS A 236 36.75 -32.90 -25.48
C CYS A 236 37.99 -33.03 -26.38
N VAL A 237 39.19 -32.94 -25.80
CA VAL A 237 40.47 -33.15 -26.50
C VAL A 237 41.30 -34.18 -25.72
N CYS A 238 41.98 -35.09 -26.42
CA CYS A 238 42.87 -36.05 -25.75
C CYS A 238 44.11 -35.36 -25.16
N ARG A 239 44.50 -35.76 -23.94
CA ARG A 239 45.71 -35.27 -23.26
C ARG A 239 46.96 -35.65 -24.06
N LYS A 240 48.03 -34.86 -23.91
CA LYS A 240 49.32 -35.07 -24.61
C LYS A 240 49.81 -36.53 -24.47
N GLY A 241 50.10 -37.18 -25.60
CA GLY A 241 50.49 -38.59 -25.67
C GLY A 241 49.37 -39.56 -26.07
N TYR A 242 48.11 -39.12 -25.98
CA TYR A 242 46.94 -39.88 -26.42
C TYR A 242 46.37 -39.33 -27.74
N ASN A 243 45.65 -40.17 -28.49
CA ASN A 243 44.95 -39.78 -29.73
C ASN A 243 43.53 -40.34 -29.72
N GLY A 244 42.62 -39.68 -30.44
CA GLY A 244 41.22 -40.06 -30.58
C GLY A 244 40.30 -38.83 -30.63
N ASP A 245 39.00 -39.05 -30.37
CA ASP A 245 37.91 -38.07 -30.48
C ASP A 245 37.64 -37.27 -29.19
N GLY A 246 38.47 -37.44 -28.16
CA GLY A 246 38.28 -36.84 -26.83
C GLY A 246 37.38 -37.64 -25.88
N PHE A 247 36.47 -38.47 -26.40
CA PHE A 247 35.65 -39.42 -25.63
C PHE A 247 36.33 -40.79 -25.49
N ARG A 248 37.16 -41.15 -26.48
CA ARG A 248 38.01 -42.35 -26.52
C ARG A 248 39.44 -41.90 -26.84
N CYS A 249 40.34 -42.03 -25.86
CA CYS A 249 41.73 -41.58 -25.99
C CYS A 249 42.71 -42.73 -25.70
N THR A 250 43.49 -43.15 -26.70
CA THR A 250 44.45 -44.26 -26.61
C THR A 250 45.90 -43.82 -26.84
N THR A 251 46.87 -44.50 -26.22
CA THR A 251 48.31 -44.26 -26.44
C THR A 251 48.74 -44.83 -27.80
N ARG A 252 49.80 -44.27 -28.40
CA ARG A 252 50.36 -44.79 -29.67
C ARG A 252 51.16 -46.09 -29.55
N GLU A 253 51.34 -46.63 -28.34
CA GLU A 253 52.24 -47.77 -28.07
C GLU A 253 51.56 -49.15 -28.07
N ASN A 254 50.41 -49.29 -28.74
CA ASN A 254 49.80 -50.59 -29.02
C ASN A 254 49.46 -50.80 -30.51
N VAL A 255 50.35 -50.34 -31.40
CA VAL A 255 50.44 -50.88 -32.77
C VAL A 255 51.66 -51.81 -32.85
N LYS A 256 51.58 -52.94 -32.14
CA LYS A 256 52.40 -54.13 -32.47
C LYS A 256 51.58 -54.98 -33.42
N SER A 257 52.17 -55.30 -34.57
CA SER A 257 51.54 -55.99 -35.69
C SER A 257 50.72 -57.23 -35.31
N ALA A 258 49.42 -57.18 -35.56
CA ALA A 258 48.74 -58.29 -36.22
C ALA A 258 48.71 -57.94 -37.71
N GLY A 259 49.35 -58.75 -38.56
CA GLY A 259 49.61 -58.40 -39.95
C GLY A 259 48.37 -58.44 -40.85
N GLY A 260 48.30 -57.54 -41.83
CA GLY A 260 47.19 -57.48 -42.79
C GLY A 260 47.23 -56.26 -43.72
N ASN A 261 48.24 -56.15 -44.59
CA ASN A 261 48.26 -55.12 -45.63
C ASN A 261 47.27 -55.47 -46.76
N ARG A 262 46.36 -54.56 -47.13
CA ARG A 262 46.48 -53.71 -48.35
C ARG A 262 45.13 -53.14 -48.88
N LEU A 263 44.94 -51.81 -48.74
CA LEU A 263 44.15 -50.86 -49.59
C LEU A 263 42.61 -51.09 -49.75
N VAL A 264 41.72 -50.08 -49.75
CA VAL A 264 41.68 -48.98 -50.76
C VAL A 264 40.41 -48.89 -51.64
N SER A 265 39.19 -49.26 -51.18
CA SER A 265 37.85 -48.72 -51.60
C SER A 265 36.71 -49.52 -50.88
N ASP A 266 35.40 -49.19 -50.84
CA ASP A 266 34.59 -48.01 -51.25
C ASP A 266 33.23 -47.98 -50.46
N LEU A 267 32.42 -46.92 -50.63
CA LEU A 267 31.01 -46.72 -50.20
C LEU A 267 30.76 -46.70 -48.66
N THR A 268 29.96 -45.80 -48.06
CA THR A 268 28.93 -44.83 -48.51
C THR A 268 28.86 -43.73 -47.41
N HIS A 269 28.65 -42.42 -47.61
CA HIS A 269 27.62 -41.72 -48.37
C HIS A 269 28.08 -40.35 -48.92
N HIS A 270 27.39 -39.87 -49.96
CA HIS A 270 27.72 -38.65 -50.70
C HIS A 270 27.42 -37.33 -49.97
N LEU A 271 28.34 -36.38 -50.17
CA LEU A 271 28.00 -34.97 -50.40
C LEU A 271 27.96 -34.72 -51.91
N MET A 272 27.00 -33.93 -52.39
CA MET A 272 27.05 -33.27 -53.70
C MET A 272 26.83 -31.77 -53.49
N ALA A 273 27.59 -30.96 -54.23
CA ALA A 273 27.75 -29.54 -53.98
C ALA A 273 26.81 -28.66 -54.83
N VAL A 274 26.82 -27.37 -54.50
CA VAL A 274 26.17 -26.27 -55.21
C VAL A 274 26.86 -25.98 -56.55
N SER A 275 26.09 -25.56 -57.57
CA SER A 275 26.57 -24.76 -58.71
C SER A 275 25.48 -23.82 -59.24
N ASP A 276 25.90 -22.70 -59.85
CA ASP A 276 25.09 -21.52 -60.22
C ASP A 276 24.01 -21.72 -61.31
N GLY A 277 23.09 -20.75 -61.43
CA GLY A 277 22.67 -20.26 -62.77
C GLY A 277 21.20 -19.84 -63.03
N THR A 278 20.93 -18.53 -62.93
CA THR A 278 20.02 -17.71 -63.79
C THR A 278 18.46 -17.79 -63.74
N ASN A 279 17.87 -16.59 -63.65
CA ASN A 279 16.67 -16.02 -64.32
C ASN A 279 15.21 -16.54 -64.10
N SER A 280 14.47 -15.70 -63.35
CA SER A 280 13.21 -15.01 -63.71
C SER A 280 11.83 -15.70 -63.78
N THR A 281 10.83 -14.89 -63.41
CA THR A 281 9.37 -14.93 -63.69
C THR A 281 8.45 -15.97 -63.00
N ASP A 282 7.64 -15.42 -62.09
CA ASP A 282 6.17 -15.51 -62.02
C ASP A 282 5.38 -16.62 -61.26
N LEU A 283 4.33 -16.08 -60.61
CA LEU A 283 3.04 -16.64 -60.18
C LEU A 283 2.91 -17.68 -59.03
N SER A 284 2.44 -17.14 -57.90
CA SER A 284 1.17 -17.50 -57.21
C SER A 284 1.11 -18.56 -56.11
N ASN A 285 0.46 -18.16 -55.00
CA ASN A 285 -0.29 -18.92 -53.99
C ASN A 285 0.16 -20.34 -53.56
N SER A 286 0.48 -20.50 -52.27
CA SER A 286 -0.53 -21.01 -51.32
C SER A 286 -0.13 -20.78 -49.84
N SER A 287 -1.14 -20.69 -48.99
CA SER A 287 -1.10 -20.46 -47.54
C SER A 287 -0.46 -21.57 -46.72
N THR A 288 0.28 -21.22 -45.65
CA THR A 288 -0.01 -21.66 -44.25
C THR A 288 0.90 -20.97 -43.21
N GLY A 289 0.35 -20.65 -42.03
CA GLY A 289 1.06 -20.83 -40.76
C GLY A 289 1.83 -19.65 -40.14
N ASN A 290 1.11 -18.73 -39.51
CA ASN A 290 1.64 -17.70 -38.57
C ASN A 290 2.14 -18.34 -37.23
N PRO A 291 2.70 -17.59 -36.22
CA PRO A 291 3.10 -16.16 -36.18
C PRO A 291 4.49 -15.89 -35.54
N PHE A 292 5.04 -14.66 -35.68
CA PHE A 292 5.76 -13.88 -34.62
C PHE A 292 6.50 -12.65 -35.22
N VAL A 293 5.82 -11.52 -35.45
CA VAL A 293 6.44 -10.18 -35.45
C VAL A 293 5.43 -9.14 -34.95
N MET A 294 5.79 -8.39 -33.91
CA MET A 294 5.05 -7.19 -33.49
C MET A 294 5.53 -5.98 -34.30
N LYS A 295 4.63 -5.13 -34.80
CA LYS A 295 4.97 -3.75 -35.21
C LYS A 295 3.77 -2.80 -35.13
N ASN A 296 4.05 -1.65 -34.51
CA ASN A 296 3.41 -0.34 -34.63
C ASN A 296 1.91 -0.19 -34.31
N TRP A 297 1.63 0.48 -33.19
CA TRP A 297 0.47 1.35 -33.07
C TRP A 297 0.81 2.73 -33.65
N MET A 298 0.19 3.06 -34.77
CA MET A 298 -0.16 4.45 -35.10
C MET A 298 -1.68 4.51 -35.00
N ALA A 299 -2.18 5.38 -34.12
CA ALA A 299 -3.60 5.67 -34.02
C ALA A 299 -3.91 6.87 -34.92
N ASP A 300 -5.01 6.78 -35.67
CA ASP A 300 -5.77 7.94 -36.12
C ASP A 300 -7.24 7.50 -36.41
N PRO A 301 -8.21 8.43 -36.39
CA PRO A 301 -9.55 8.15 -35.92
C PRO A 301 -10.54 7.71 -37.01
N ILE A 302 -11.61 7.01 -36.61
CA ILE A 302 -12.80 6.82 -37.46
C ILE A 302 -14.06 7.26 -36.73
N THR A 303 -14.80 8.10 -37.42
CA THR A 303 -16.09 8.69 -37.08
C THR A 303 -17.28 7.76 -37.33
N GLU A 304 -18.17 7.69 -36.35
CA GLU A 304 -19.65 7.68 -36.47
C GLU A 304 -20.47 6.54 -37.13
N THR A 305 -21.66 6.36 -36.53
CA THR A 305 -22.95 5.87 -37.05
C THR A 305 -23.38 4.37 -37.02
N THR A 306 -24.17 4.05 -35.97
CA THR A 306 -25.41 3.22 -35.95
C THR A 306 -25.35 1.67 -36.05
N PRO A 307 -26.39 0.92 -35.62
CA PRO A 307 -27.29 1.10 -34.46
C PRO A 307 -27.41 -0.15 -33.53
N MET A 308 -28.19 -0.04 -32.45
CA MET A 308 -28.34 -1.06 -31.37
C MET A 308 -28.94 -2.42 -31.79
N PRO A 309 -28.50 -3.54 -31.16
CA PRO A 309 -29.28 -4.78 -31.04
C PRO A 309 -30.23 -4.74 -29.82
N GLN A 310 -31.36 -5.45 -29.91
CA GLN A 310 -32.48 -5.35 -28.96
C GLN A 310 -32.38 -6.27 -27.73
N LEU A 311 -33.13 -5.91 -26.68
CA LEU A 311 -33.34 -6.69 -25.45
C LEU A 311 -34.00 -8.07 -25.74
N PRO A 312 -33.55 -9.19 -25.13
CA PRO A 312 -34.32 -10.43 -25.13
C PRO A 312 -35.56 -10.34 -24.22
N ARG A 313 -36.63 -11.01 -24.62
CA ARG A 313 -37.94 -11.00 -23.92
C ARG A 313 -37.93 -11.87 -22.66
N PHE A 314 -38.75 -11.47 -21.69
CA PHE A 314 -39.11 -12.31 -20.53
C PHE A 314 -39.88 -13.56 -20.97
N VAL A 315 -39.56 -14.71 -20.36
CA VAL A 315 -40.37 -15.93 -20.42
C VAL A 315 -40.82 -16.28 -19.01
N THR A 316 -42.14 -16.21 -18.78
CA THR A 316 -42.78 -16.68 -17.55
C THR A 316 -42.95 -18.19 -17.59
N VAL A 317 -42.51 -18.89 -16.55
CA VAL A 317 -42.81 -20.31 -16.33
C VAL A 317 -43.49 -20.45 -14.97
N GLN A 318 -44.68 -21.05 -14.96
CA GLN A 318 -45.44 -21.34 -13.74
C GLN A 318 -44.97 -22.66 -13.10
N THR A 319 -45.09 -22.73 -11.77
CA THR A 319 -44.75 -23.87 -10.93
C THR A 319 -45.84 -24.96 -10.93
N PRO A 320 -45.50 -26.17 -10.45
CA PRO A 320 -46.28 -26.79 -9.39
C PRO A 320 -45.41 -27.26 -8.20
N PRO A 321 -46.01 -27.63 -7.05
CA PRO A 321 -45.34 -27.55 -5.75
C PRO A 321 -44.80 -28.89 -5.23
N HIS A 322 -43.80 -28.82 -4.34
CA HIS A 322 -43.50 -29.89 -3.38
C HIS A 322 -43.44 -29.36 -1.95
N PHE A 323 -44.36 -29.86 -1.13
CA PHE A 323 -44.32 -29.77 0.34
C PHE A 323 -43.15 -30.60 0.87
N TYR A 324 -42.40 -30.06 1.84
CA TYR A 324 -41.71 -30.89 2.83
C TYR A 324 -41.86 -30.28 4.23
N THR A 325 -42.22 -31.15 5.17
CA THR A 325 -42.59 -30.86 6.56
C THR A 325 -41.37 -30.91 7.50
N ALA A 326 -41.46 -30.20 8.63
CA ALA A 326 -40.43 -30.23 9.68
C ALA A 326 -40.32 -31.62 10.36
N PRO A 327 -39.13 -32.01 10.86
CA PRO A 327 -38.94 -33.24 11.62
C PRO A 327 -39.28 -33.07 13.12
N PRO A 328 -39.62 -34.16 13.85
CA PRO A 328 -40.17 -34.10 15.20
C PRO A 328 -39.14 -34.23 16.34
N ILE A 329 -39.59 -33.95 17.56
CA ILE A 329 -38.91 -34.11 18.85
C ILE A 329 -39.28 -35.48 19.48
N HIS A 330 -38.36 -36.08 20.28
CA HIS A 330 -38.55 -36.96 21.47
C HIS A 330 -37.51 -38.12 21.52
N PRO A 331 -37.23 -38.76 22.68
CA PRO A 331 -37.36 -38.36 24.10
C PRO A 331 -36.08 -38.62 24.96
N LYS A 332 -36.16 -38.36 26.28
CA LYS A 332 -35.11 -38.67 27.29
C LYS A 332 -35.21 -40.09 27.86
N THR A 333 -34.05 -40.69 28.20
CA THR A 333 -33.76 -41.68 29.27
C THR A 333 -32.22 -41.84 29.33
N THR A 334 -31.48 -42.06 30.42
CA THR A 334 -31.79 -42.28 31.86
C THR A 334 -30.52 -41.99 32.71
N ASP A 335 -30.74 -41.40 33.89
CA ASP A 335 -30.10 -41.60 35.20
C ASP A 335 -28.57 -41.79 35.36
N LYS A 336 -28.00 -40.92 36.20
CA LYS A 336 -27.23 -41.33 37.39
C LYS A 336 -27.28 -40.26 38.48
N GLU A 337 -27.52 -40.70 39.72
CA GLU A 337 -27.63 -39.86 40.92
C GLU A 337 -26.27 -39.29 41.35
N MET A 338 -26.26 -38.11 42.00
CA MET A 338 -25.63 -37.97 43.33
C MET A 338 -26.03 -36.66 44.06
N ASN A 339 -26.52 -36.82 45.29
CA ASN A 339 -26.54 -35.89 46.44
C ASN A 339 -27.22 -34.50 46.34
N VAL A 340 -28.31 -34.39 47.10
CA VAL A 340 -28.86 -33.14 47.65
C VAL A 340 -28.09 -32.76 48.91
N ILE A 341 -27.81 -31.46 49.10
CA ILE A 341 -27.56 -30.83 50.40
C ILE A 341 -28.54 -29.66 50.49
N ASP A 342 -29.38 -29.63 51.54
CA ASP A 342 -30.23 -28.48 51.88
C ASP A 342 -29.38 -27.33 52.43
N GLU A 343 -29.63 -26.09 51.99
CA GLU A 343 -29.26 -24.89 52.76
C GLU A 343 -30.42 -23.86 52.80
N ASP A 344 -30.53 -23.22 53.96
CA ASP A 344 -31.64 -22.35 54.41
C ASP A 344 -31.64 -20.96 53.73
N PRO A 345 -32.79 -20.41 53.29
CA PRO A 345 -32.85 -19.11 52.61
C PRO A 345 -32.92 -17.93 53.59
N LYS A 346 -31.82 -17.61 54.30
CA LYS A 346 -31.72 -16.41 55.18
C LYS A 346 -30.32 -15.75 55.19
N ALA A 347 -29.83 -15.25 54.05
CA ALA A 347 -28.56 -14.51 54.03
C ALA A 347 -28.40 -13.35 53.01
N GLU A 348 -29.36 -13.07 52.10
CA GLU A 348 -29.09 -12.14 50.98
C GLU A 348 -29.26 -10.63 51.24
N ASP A 349 -30.05 -10.19 52.23
CA ASP A 349 -30.30 -8.74 52.45
C ASP A 349 -29.08 -7.95 52.98
N SER A 350 -28.07 -8.62 53.55
CA SER A 350 -26.95 -7.94 54.20
C SER A 350 -25.86 -7.46 53.23
N LEU A 351 -25.69 -8.12 52.08
CA LEU A 351 -24.61 -7.83 51.13
C LEU A 351 -24.87 -6.57 50.30
N LEU A 352 -26.14 -6.33 49.91
CA LEU A 352 -26.53 -5.16 49.14
C LEU A 352 -26.35 -3.85 49.91
N HIS A 353 -26.71 -3.84 51.20
CA HIS A 353 -26.51 -2.68 52.07
C HIS A 353 -25.03 -2.32 52.27
N VAL A 354 -24.14 -3.32 52.43
CA VAL A 354 -22.69 -3.09 52.54
C VAL A 354 -22.10 -2.52 51.24
N ALA A 355 -22.55 -3.00 50.07
CA ALA A 355 -22.10 -2.49 48.78
C ALA A 355 -22.49 -1.02 48.56
N ILE A 356 -23.71 -0.62 48.93
CA ILE A 356 -24.18 0.77 48.78
C ILE A 356 -23.42 1.71 49.74
N VAL A 357 -23.24 1.32 51.00
CA VAL A 357 -22.55 2.17 52.00
C VAL A 357 -21.07 2.35 51.66
N THR A 358 -20.38 1.30 51.20
CA THR A 358 -18.98 1.41 50.78
C THR A 358 -18.81 2.25 49.50
N GLY A 359 -19.72 2.12 48.52
CA GLY A 359 -19.73 2.95 47.32
C GLY A 359 -19.89 4.45 47.60
N LEU A 360 -20.81 4.81 48.49
CA LEU A 360 -21.02 6.20 48.91
C LEU A 360 -19.81 6.77 49.68
N ALA A 361 -19.18 5.96 50.55
CA ALA A 361 -17.96 6.36 51.25
C ALA A 361 -16.79 6.64 50.30
N LEU A 362 -16.59 5.80 49.28
CA LEU A 362 -15.55 5.99 48.26
C LEU A 362 -15.78 7.24 47.40
N LEU A 363 -17.04 7.56 47.05
CA LEU A 363 -17.39 8.78 46.33
C LEU A 363 -17.10 10.05 47.16
N LEU A 364 -17.38 10.03 48.48
CA LEU A 364 -17.05 11.15 49.37
C LEU A 364 -15.52 11.34 49.51
N ILE A 365 -14.75 10.25 49.62
CA ILE A 365 -13.28 10.30 49.64
C ILE A 365 -12.74 10.89 48.32
N TRP A 366 -13.29 10.47 47.17
CA TRP A 366 -12.93 11.02 45.87
C TRP A 366 -13.27 12.51 45.73
N ALA A 367 -14.41 12.95 46.23
CA ALA A 367 -14.80 14.37 46.22
C ALA A 367 -13.83 15.22 47.07
N VAL A 368 -13.45 14.75 48.26
CA VAL A 368 -12.47 15.43 49.12
C VAL A 368 -11.09 15.47 48.45
N LEU A 369 -10.61 14.36 47.88
CA LEU A 369 -9.34 14.32 47.14
C LEU A 369 -9.35 15.27 45.94
N PHE A 370 -10.45 15.34 45.18
CA PHE A 370 -10.58 16.27 44.06
C PHE A 370 -10.49 17.73 44.51
N VAL A 371 -11.17 18.11 45.59
CA VAL A 371 -11.09 19.46 46.16
C VAL A 371 -9.68 19.79 46.67
N LEU A 372 -8.99 18.84 47.31
CA LEU A 372 -7.61 19.04 47.77
C LEU A 372 -6.62 19.18 46.60
N ILE A 373 -6.69 18.30 45.59
CA ILE A 373 -5.82 18.36 44.40
C ILE A 373 -6.08 19.66 43.62
N PHE A 374 -7.34 20.02 43.40
CA PHE A 374 -7.68 21.26 42.70
C PHE A 374 -7.30 22.50 43.51
N GLY A 375 -7.39 22.46 44.84
CA GLY A 375 -6.91 23.50 45.75
C GLY A 375 -5.39 23.68 45.69
N ILE A 376 -4.61 22.59 45.73
CA ILE A 376 -3.15 22.62 45.58
C ILE A 376 -2.76 23.14 44.19
N TRP A 377 -3.43 22.71 43.13
CA TRP A 377 -3.22 23.21 41.78
C TRP A 377 -3.56 24.71 41.65
N TYR A 378 -4.66 25.16 42.26
CA TYR A 378 -5.04 26.57 42.26
C TYR A 378 -4.04 27.44 43.03
N MET A 379 -3.55 26.96 44.19
CA MET A 379 -2.55 27.66 45.00
C MET A 379 -1.18 27.73 44.32
N THR A 380 -0.72 26.64 43.69
CA THR A 380 0.53 26.64 42.90
C THR A 380 0.42 27.52 41.66
N LYS A 381 -0.72 27.52 40.95
CA LYS A 381 -1.00 28.44 39.84
C LYS A 381 -1.06 29.91 40.27
N ARG A 382 -1.62 30.20 41.45
CA ARG A 382 -1.63 31.54 42.06
C ARG A 382 -0.21 32.00 42.43
N LYS A 383 0.63 31.11 42.97
CA LYS A 383 2.04 31.39 43.29
C LYS A 383 2.89 31.62 42.03
N ARG A 384 2.68 30.84 40.96
CA ARG A 384 3.34 31.06 39.66
C ARG A 384 3.02 32.45 39.08
N ARG A 385 1.75 32.86 39.14
CA ARG A 385 1.31 34.21 38.73
C ARG A 385 1.84 35.37 39.61
N SER A 386 2.26 35.12 40.85
CA SER A 386 2.90 36.19 41.66
C SER A 386 4.39 36.34 41.33
N VAL A 387 5.09 35.25 41.00
CA VAL A 387 6.49 35.28 40.53
C VAL A 387 6.59 36.00 39.19
N GLU A 388 5.71 35.67 38.23
CA GLU A 388 5.66 36.35 36.92
C GLU A 388 5.51 37.89 37.07
N ARG A 389 4.66 38.37 37.99
CA ARG A 389 4.51 39.81 38.26
C ARG A 389 5.77 40.47 38.83
N GLN A 390 6.56 39.76 39.64
CA GLN A 390 7.84 40.29 40.15
C GLN A 390 8.90 40.37 39.04
N GLN A 391 8.90 39.41 38.10
CA GLN A 391 9.83 39.41 36.98
C GLN A 391 9.57 40.54 35.97
N TYR A 392 8.29 40.86 35.68
CA TYR A 392 7.96 42.03 34.85
C TYR A 392 8.26 43.37 35.53
N ALA A 393 8.12 43.47 36.85
CA ALA A 393 8.48 44.68 37.61
C ALA A 393 10.00 44.92 37.70
N ALA A 394 10.81 43.87 37.58
CA ALA A 394 12.28 43.97 37.55
C ALA A 394 12.85 44.41 36.19
N MET A 395 12.09 44.27 35.09
CA MET A 395 12.52 44.67 33.74
C MET A 395 12.19 46.14 33.40
N SER A 396 11.26 46.78 34.11
CA SER A 396 10.99 48.21 33.97
C SER A 396 11.96 49.06 34.82
N GLY A 397 13.23 49.10 34.40
CA GLY A 397 14.27 49.89 35.05
C GLY A 397 14.10 51.41 34.87
N TRP A 398 13.21 52.03 35.67
CA TRP A 398 13.07 53.48 35.77
C TRP A 398 13.36 53.93 37.21
N LYS A 399 14.51 54.60 37.42
CA LYS A 399 14.85 55.26 38.69
C LYS A 399 14.57 56.77 38.57
N PRO A 400 13.66 57.34 39.37
CA PRO A 400 13.48 58.78 39.42
C PRO A 400 14.46 59.43 40.41
N GLY A 401 15.27 60.36 39.89
CA GLY A 401 15.77 61.53 40.62
C GLY A 401 16.83 61.35 41.71
N GLN A 402 18.04 61.84 41.45
CA GLN A 402 18.75 62.63 42.46
C GLN A 402 19.41 63.85 41.82
N TYR A 403 19.11 65.01 42.38
CA TYR A 403 19.61 66.33 42.01
C TYR A 403 21.11 66.45 42.38
N HIS A 404 21.94 67.03 41.52
CA HIS A 404 22.93 68.02 41.98
C HIS A 404 23.44 68.91 40.83
N SER A 405 23.84 70.12 41.20
CA SER A 405 24.09 71.27 40.33
C SER A 405 25.54 71.39 39.85
N ARG A 406 25.77 71.92 38.64
CA ARG A 406 26.25 73.32 38.42
C ARG A 406 26.58 73.67 36.96
N GLN A 407 26.28 74.94 36.66
CA GLN A 407 27.01 75.88 35.79
C GLN A 407 27.17 75.62 34.27
N SER A 408 26.36 76.38 33.53
CA SER A 408 26.83 77.45 32.63
C SER A 408 27.74 77.09 31.44
N ARG A 409 27.14 77.16 30.24
CA ARG A 409 27.69 78.05 29.20
C ARG A 409 26.59 78.59 28.29
N MET A 410 26.49 79.93 28.22
CA MET A 410 25.72 80.62 27.18
C MET A 410 26.50 80.56 25.87
N ILE A 411 25.82 80.29 24.75
CA ILE A 411 26.17 80.86 23.44
C ILE A 411 24.86 81.31 22.76
N THR A 412 24.71 82.63 22.71
CA THR A 412 23.88 83.43 21.80
C THR A 412 24.31 83.19 20.33
N THR A 413 23.52 83.33 19.26
CA THR A 413 22.31 84.15 19.02
C THR A 413 21.68 83.83 17.64
N SER A 414 20.48 84.36 17.41
CA SER A 414 19.98 84.94 16.13
C SER A 414 19.69 84.10 14.87
N ASN A 415 18.38 84.06 14.57
CA ASN A 415 17.71 84.35 13.29
C ASN A 415 17.50 83.29 12.18
N PRO A 416 16.44 83.46 11.34
CA PRO A 416 15.84 82.39 10.54
C PRO A 416 15.88 82.62 9.00
N ASN A 417 15.31 81.65 8.28
CA ASN A 417 14.97 81.61 6.83
C ASN A 417 16.12 81.38 5.84
N VAL A 418 16.03 80.31 5.03
CA VAL A 418 15.74 80.36 3.56
C VAL A 418 15.76 78.94 2.91
N ILE A 419 14.61 78.58 2.32
CA ILE A 419 14.30 77.80 1.10
C ILE A 419 15.41 76.95 0.40
N TYR A 420 15.16 75.64 0.17
CA TYR A 420 15.04 74.93 -1.14
C TYR A 420 15.23 73.40 -1.02
N GLY A 421 14.50 72.61 -1.83
CA GLY A 421 14.71 71.16 -1.98
C GLY A 421 13.50 70.39 -2.55
N GLN A 422 13.65 69.76 -3.72
CA GLN A 422 12.55 69.14 -4.49
C GLN A 422 12.36 67.64 -4.19
N THR A 423 11.18 67.12 -4.55
CA THR A 423 10.86 65.67 -4.67
C THR A 423 11.46 65.08 -5.97
N PRO A 424 11.52 63.74 -6.13
CA PRO A 424 10.41 63.08 -6.84
C PRO A 424 10.04 61.65 -6.35
N ARG A 425 8.99 61.09 -6.96
CA ARG A 425 8.35 59.77 -6.73
C ARG A 425 8.28 59.00 -8.06
N ILE A 426 8.52 57.68 -8.09
CA ILE A 426 8.31 56.70 -9.20
C ILE A 426 8.68 55.29 -8.66
N THR A 427 8.28 54.12 -9.20
CA THR A 427 6.95 53.50 -9.52
C THR A 427 7.07 51.97 -9.28
N PRO A 428 5.99 51.19 -9.05
CA PRO A 428 6.05 49.73 -8.99
C PRO A 428 6.09 49.08 -10.39
N TYR A 429 6.56 47.83 -10.47
CA TYR A 429 6.70 47.03 -11.70
C TYR A 429 5.70 45.87 -11.71
N GLU A 430 5.10 45.58 -12.87
CA GLU A 430 4.41 44.32 -13.20
C GLU A 430 5.31 43.46 -14.10
N SER A 431 5.18 42.13 -14.02
CA SER A 431 5.72 41.22 -15.03
C SER A 431 4.99 39.88 -15.02
N TYR A 432 4.30 39.61 -16.14
CA TYR A 432 3.98 38.32 -16.80
C TYR A 432 3.67 37.08 -15.95
#